data_AF-A0A350G6D7-F1
#
_entry.id   AF-A0A350G6D7-F1
#
_cell.length_a   1.000
_cell.length_b   1.000
_cell.length_c   1.000
_cell.angle_alpha   90.00
_cell.angle_beta   90.00
_cell.angle_gamma   90.00
#
_symmetry.space_group_name_H-M   'P 1'
#
loop_
_entity.id
_entity.type
_entity.pdbx_description
1 polymer ?
#
loop_
_entity_poly.entity_id
_entity_poly.type
_entity_poly.pdbx_seq_one_letter_code
_entity_poly.pdbx_strand_id
1 'polypeptide(L)'
;MLIGWIENILTGIEALNNILTAGIAITAFSLFLYALSFNLRDRVARSFAIILLCVVVVFTTEALQNRTVPDWGLELLLRAQWVGIIFLPPSYLHLSDALLVTAGRPSRGRRRNAVRFAYLLSLAFLILLGLGLLVGKLVVNGNPAPHLQRTLWTEVFTLFYIGIITLAGYNFIRAYRRMLTRSGQRRMLYLMAGATAPALGSYPYLLFGSGFAAQYPLFFWSTVIIINVLV
;
A
#
# COMPACT_ATOMS: atom_id res chain seq x y z
N MET A 1 -17.13 -34.61 -4.90
CA MET A 1 -15.73 -34.82 -4.46
C MET A 1 -14.79 -33.69 -4.88
N LEU A 2 -14.84 -33.17 -6.12
CA LEU A 2 -13.98 -32.04 -6.55
C LEU A 2 -14.16 -30.73 -5.74
N ILE A 3 -15.36 -30.47 -5.21
CA ILE A 3 -15.67 -29.25 -4.42
C ILE A 3 -14.88 -29.20 -3.09
N GLY A 4 -14.76 -30.32 -2.37
CA GLY A 4 -14.02 -30.38 -1.10
C GLY A 4 -12.50 -30.23 -1.27
N TRP A 5 -11.94 -30.65 -2.40
CA TRP A 5 -10.52 -30.40 -2.71
C TRP A 5 -10.26 -28.91 -2.99
N ILE A 6 -11.19 -28.23 -3.67
CA ILE A 6 -11.10 -26.79 -3.93
C ILE A 6 -11.19 -25.99 -2.62
N GLU A 7 -12.10 -26.36 -1.72
CA GLU A 7 -12.23 -25.72 -0.40
C GLU A 7 -10.98 -25.89 0.48
N ASN A 8 -10.39 -27.10 0.47
CA ASN A 8 -9.15 -27.36 1.21
C ASN A 8 -7.94 -26.57 0.63
N ILE A 9 -7.84 -26.48 -0.69
CA ILE A 9 -6.81 -25.69 -1.38
C ILE A 9 -7.00 -24.20 -1.07
N LEU A 10 -8.23 -23.69 -1.13
CA LEU A 10 -8.55 -22.29 -0.78
C LEU A 10 -8.18 -21.98 0.68
N THR A 11 -8.51 -22.87 1.61
CA THR A 11 -8.17 -22.71 3.03
C THR A 11 -6.65 -22.69 3.25
N GLY A 12 -5.91 -23.56 2.54
CA GLY A 12 -4.43 -23.56 2.58
C GLY A 12 -3.82 -22.28 2.01
N ILE A 13 -4.38 -21.77 0.91
CA ILE A 13 -3.98 -20.50 0.28
C ILE A 13 -4.26 -19.30 1.21
N GLU A 14 -5.43 -19.25 1.84
CA GLU A 14 -5.78 -18.20 2.82
C GLU A 14 -4.83 -18.23 4.03
N ALA A 15 -4.54 -19.42 4.56
CA ALA A 15 -3.62 -19.58 5.69
C ALA A 15 -2.19 -19.11 5.33
N LEU A 16 -1.69 -19.48 4.15
CA LEU A 16 -0.39 -19.01 3.66
C LEU A 16 -0.37 -17.49 3.49
N ASN A 17 -1.44 -16.90 2.94
CA ASN A 17 -1.54 -15.46 2.81
C ASN A 17 -1.49 -14.74 4.17
N ASN A 18 -2.21 -15.26 5.17
CA ASN A 18 -2.20 -14.69 6.51
C ASN A 18 -0.82 -14.75 7.17
N ILE A 19 -0.09 -15.86 6.98
CA ILE A 19 1.30 -16.00 7.46
C ILE A 19 2.22 -14.99 6.76
N LEU A 20 2.11 -14.85 5.44
CA LEU A 20 2.91 -13.88 4.68
C LEU A 20 2.59 -12.44 5.11
N THR A 21 1.31 -12.10 5.25
CA THR A 21 0.84 -10.77 5.68
C THR A 21 1.39 -10.42 7.07
N ALA A 22 1.33 -11.37 8.02
CA ALA A 22 1.92 -11.20 9.34
C ALA A 22 3.45 -11.05 9.28
N GLY A 23 4.12 -11.84 8.42
CA GLY A 23 5.55 -11.73 8.17
C GLY A 23 5.95 -10.36 7.64
N ILE A 24 5.23 -9.84 6.64
CA ILE A 24 5.42 -8.50 6.07
C ILE A 24 5.21 -7.42 7.14
N ALA A 25 4.19 -7.55 8.00
CA ALA A 25 3.97 -6.61 9.09
C ALA A 25 5.17 -6.56 10.06
N ILE A 26 5.71 -7.72 10.45
CA ILE A 26 6.86 -7.82 11.37
C ILE A 26 8.13 -7.25 10.73
N THR A 27 8.42 -7.59 9.48
CA THR A 27 9.63 -7.11 8.78
C THR A 27 9.54 -5.61 8.50
N ALA A 28 8.38 -5.11 8.06
CA ALA A 28 8.14 -3.69 7.85
C ALA A 28 8.29 -2.90 9.16
N PHE A 29 7.79 -3.43 10.28
CA PHE A 29 7.92 -2.80 11.59
C PHE A 29 9.38 -2.76 12.06
N SER A 30 10.12 -3.86 11.88
CA SER A 30 11.56 -3.91 12.19
C SER A 30 12.36 -2.90 11.37
N LEU A 31 12.14 -2.86 10.05
CA LEU A 31 12.79 -1.90 9.15
C LEU A 31 12.39 -0.45 9.49
N PHE A 32 11.15 -0.22 9.92
CA PHE A 32 10.67 1.08 10.34
C PHE A 32 11.42 1.58 11.58
N LEU A 33 11.55 0.75 12.62
CA LEU A 33 12.31 1.09 13.83
C LEU A 33 13.79 1.33 13.52
N TYR A 34 14.38 0.52 12.63
CA TYR A 34 15.75 0.71 12.17
C TYR A 34 15.93 2.06 11.44
N ALA A 35 15.02 2.40 10.53
CA ALA A 35 15.04 3.65 9.79
C ALA A 35 14.88 4.88 10.71
N LEU A 36 14.05 4.76 11.76
CA LEU A 36 13.86 5.79 12.78
C LEU A 36 15.13 6.02 13.61
N SER A 37 15.86 4.95 13.94
CA SER A 37 16.99 5.02 14.87
C SER A 37 18.28 5.59 14.25
N PHE A 38 18.59 5.23 13.00
CA PHE A 38 19.93 5.49 12.45
C PHE A 38 19.98 6.40 11.22
N ASN A 39 18.87 6.62 10.50
CA ASN A 39 18.92 7.25 9.17
C ASN A 39 18.06 8.52 8.99
N LEU A 40 17.50 9.12 10.04
CA LEU A 40 16.62 10.29 9.94
C LEU A 40 17.26 11.55 9.32
N ARG A 41 18.61 11.62 9.27
CA ARG A 41 19.33 12.76 8.71
C ARG A 41 19.32 12.79 7.18
N ASP A 42 19.16 11.64 6.52
CA ASP A 42 19.01 11.56 5.06
C ASP A 42 17.54 11.76 4.65
N ARG A 43 17.31 12.61 3.64
CA ARG A 43 15.97 12.89 3.12
C ARG A 43 15.33 11.65 2.50
N VAL A 44 16.12 10.78 1.88
CA VAL A 44 15.62 9.53 1.26
C VAL A 44 15.12 8.58 2.34
N ALA A 45 15.94 8.33 3.35
CA ALA A 45 15.59 7.44 4.45
C ALA A 45 14.39 7.95 5.25
N ARG A 46 14.29 9.26 5.49
CA ARG A 46 13.11 9.85 6.13
C ARG A 46 11.84 9.64 5.30
N SER A 47 11.91 9.81 3.99
CA SER A 47 10.74 9.60 3.10
C SER A 47 10.35 8.12 3.03
N PHE A 48 11.34 7.23 3.02
CA PHE A 48 11.14 5.79 3.07
C PHE A 48 10.54 5.33 4.41
N ALA A 49 10.94 5.92 5.54
CA ALA A 49 10.35 5.63 6.85
C ALA A 49 8.85 5.96 6.89
N ILE A 50 8.39 7.01 6.18
CA ILE A 50 6.96 7.33 6.08
C ILE A 50 6.23 6.23 5.28
N ILE A 51 6.83 5.72 4.20
CA ILE A 51 6.27 4.59 3.46
C ILE A 51 6.17 3.38 4.37
N LEU A 52 7.26 3.00 5.06
CA LEU A 52 7.27 1.89 6.00
C LEU A 52 6.20 2.03 7.09
N LEU A 53 5.99 3.23 7.62
CA LEU A 53 4.91 3.50 8.57
C LEU A 53 3.52 3.21 7.97
N CYS A 54 3.27 3.66 6.74
CA CYS A 54 2.00 3.37 6.05
C CYS A 54 1.81 1.86 5.87
N VAL A 55 2.88 1.16 5.50
CA VAL A 55 2.90 -0.30 5.28
C VAL A 55 2.64 -1.04 6.57
N VAL A 56 3.30 -0.68 7.67
CA VAL A 56 3.03 -1.24 9.00
C VAL A 56 1.55 -1.09 9.35
N VAL A 57 0.99 0.11 9.19
CA VAL A 57 -0.44 0.33 9.49
C VAL A 57 -1.32 -0.59 8.65
N VAL A 58 -1.12 -0.66 7.33
CA VAL A 58 -1.91 -1.52 6.44
C VAL A 58 -1.79 -2.99 6.82
N PHE A 59 -0.58 -3.56 6.84
CA PHE A 59 -0.37 -4.99 7.05
C PHE A 59 -0.66 -5.42 8.49
N THR A 60 -0.44 -4.57 9.50
CA THR A 60 -0.87 -4.88 10.88
C THR A 60 -2.38 -4.93 10.99
N THR A 61 -3.10 -3.96 10.39
CA THR A 61 -4.57 -3.99 10.42
C THR A 61 -5.14 -5.17 9.65
N GLU A 62 -4.48 -5.59 8.57
CA GLU A 62 -4.87 -6.76 7.77
C GLU A 62 -4.60 -8.08 8.50
N ALA A 63 -3.42 -8.24 9.12
CA ALA A 63 -3.08 -9.43 9.90
C ALA A 63 -3.99 -9.63 11.13
N LEU A 64 -4.61 -8.55 11.63
CA LEU A 64 -5.56 -8.60 12.75
C LEU A 64 -7.01 -8.87 12.30
N GLN A 65 -7.32 -8.79 11.01
CA GLN A 65 -8.66 -9.12 10.48
C GLN A 65 -8.84 -10.64 10.49
N ASN A 66 -9.50 -11.16 11.52
CA ASN A 66 -9.81 -12.58 11.65
C ASN A 66 -11.31 -12.82 11.82
N ARG A 67 -11.78 -14.03 11.48
CA ARG A 67 -13.20 -14.43 11.56
C ARG A 67 -13.77 -14.43 12.98
N THR A 68 -12.92 -14.33 14.00
CA THR A 68 -13.30 -14.26 15.42
C THR A 68 -13.51 -12.82 15.91
N VAL A 69 -13.17 -11.81 15.12
CA VAL A 69 -13.31 -10.40 15.50
C VAL A 69 -14.78 -9.97 15.30
N PRO A 70 -15.40 -9.30 16.30
CA PRO A 70 -16.76 -8.79 16.15
C PRO A 70 -16.85 -7.72 15.06
N ASP A 71 -18.02 -7.57 14.43
CA ASP A 71 -18.23 -6.69 13.26
C ASP A 71 -17.79 -5.24 13.47
N TRP A 72 -18.02 -4.70 14.68
CA TRP A 72 -17.56 -3.34 15.05
C TRP A 72 -16.03 -3.23 15.05
N GLY A 73 -15.33 -4.30 15.42
CA GLY A 73 -13.88 -4.39 15.40
C GLY A 73 -13.36 -4.45 13.98
N LEU A 74 -13.96 -5.30 13.13
CA LEU A 74 -13.61 -5.38 11.71
C LEU A 74 -13.77 -4.03 11.00
N GLU A 75 -14.85 -3.30 11.27
CA GLU A 75 -15.04 -1.95 10.71
C GLU A 75 -13.94 -0.97 11.15
N LEU A 76 -13.55 -1.01 12.43
CA LEU A 76 -12.47 -0.17 12.95
C LEU A 76 -11.12 -0.51 12.30
N LEU A 77 -10.81 -1.80 12.17
CA LEU A 77 -9.58 -2.29 11.53
C LEU A 77 -9.51 -1.87 10.06
N LEU A 78 -10.60 -2.00 9.32
CA LEU A 78 -10.67 -1.59 7.91
C LEU A 78 -10.54 -0.07 7.76
N ARG A 79 -11.17 0.72 8.65
CA ARG A 79 -10.97 2.18 8.67
C ARG A 79 -9.53 2.55 9.01
N ALA A 80 -8.88 1.84 9.92
CA ALA A 80 -7.47 2.05 10.24
C ALA A 80 -6.55 1.68 9.06
N GLN A 81 -6.86 0.61 8.32
CA GLN A 81 -6.15 0.23 7.10
C GLN A 81 -6.19 1.35 6.05
N TRP A 82 -7.37 1.98 5.89
CA TRP A 82 -7.57 3.11 4.98
C TRP A 82 -6.69 4.31 5.31
N VAL A 83 -6.33 4.55 6.58
CA VAL A 83 -5.39 5.62 6.94
C VAL A 83 -4.04 5.40 6.29
N GLY A 84 -3.51 4.17 6.36
CA GLY A 84 -2.25 3.82 5.70
C GLY A 84 -2.32 3.99 4.18
N ILE A 85 -3.41 3.52 3.57
CA ILE A 85 -3.65 3.63 2.13
C ILE A 85 -3.70 5.08 1.65
N ILE A 86 -4.39 5.96 2.37
CA ILE A 86 -4.52 7.38 2.01
C ILE A 86 -3.16 8.09 1.99
N PHE A 87 -2.26 7.72 2.91
CA PHE A 87 -0.93 8.31 2.98
C PHE A 87 0.13 7.65 2.09
N LEU A 88 -0.16 6.52 1.43
CA LEU A 88 0.79 5.88 0.51
C LEU A 88 1.15 6.81 -0.69
N PRO A 89 0.19 7.31 -1.51
CA PRO A 89 0.50 8.14 -2.68
C PRO A 89 1.41 9.35 -2.39
N PRO A 90 1.12 10.22 -1.39
CA PRO A 90 1.99 11.37 -1.12
C PRO A 90 3.39 10.93 -0.66
N SER A 91 3.50 9.80 0.04
CA SER A 91 4.77 9.25 0.51
C SER A 91 5.64 8.74 -0.64
N TYR A 92 5.06 8.10 -1.65
CA TYR A 92 5.79 7.73 -2.88
C TYR A 92 6.26 8.95 -3.65
N LEU A 93 5.42 9.97 -3.78
CA LEU A 93 5.81 11.19 -4.47
C LEU A 93 6.95 11.89 -3.71
N HIS A 94 6.90 11.94 -2.38
CA HIS A 94 7.97 12.45 -1.52
C HIS A 94 9.28 11.67 -1.68
N LEU A 95 9.25 10.34 -1.68
CA LEU A 95 10.42 9.51 -1.94
C LEU A 95 10.98 9.75 -3.35
N SER A 96 10.11 9.86 -4.37
CA SER A 96 10.54 10.11 -5.74
C SER A 96 11.26 11.45 -5.91
N ASP A 97 10.83 12.50 -5.19
CA ASP A 97 11.52 13.79 -5.17
C ASP A 97 12.87 13.69 -4.46
N ALA A 98 12.93 13.01 -3.31
CA ALA A 98 14.17 12.79 -2.57
C ALA A 98 15.23 12.08 -3.43
N LEU A 99 14.84 11.05 -4.19
CA LEU A 99 15.74 10.34 -5.10
C LEU A 99 16.18 11.17 -6.31
N LEU A 100 15.30 12.03 -6.84
CA LEU A 100 15.69 12.93 -7.92
C LEU A 100 16.70 13.99 -7.46
N VAL A 101 16.62 14.42 -6.20
CA VAL A 101 17.60 15.33 -5.60
C VAL A 101 18.96 14.63 -5.46
N THR A 102 19.00 13.38 -4.99
CA THR A 102 20.27 12.63 -4.90
C THR A 102 20.84 12.27 -6.27
N ALA A 103 20.00 12.11 -7.31
CA ALA A 103 20.41 11.94 -8.70
C ALA A 103 20.87 13.25 -9.40
N GLY A 104 21.14 14.32 -8.63
CA GLY A 104 21.72 15.57 -9.15
C GLY A 104 20.73 16.53 -9.80
N ARG A 105 19.42 16.39 -9.55
CA ARG A 105 18.38 17.35 -9.99
C ARG A 105 17.74 18.04 -8.78
N PRO A 106 18.41 19.05 -8.20
CA PRO A 106 17.84 19.80 -7.08
C PRO A 106 16.52 20.45 -7.49
N SER A 107 15.52 20.30 -6.63
CA SER A 107 14.15 20.78 -6.87
C SER A 107 14.08 22.31 -6.78
N ARG A 108 13.70 22.97 -7.89
CA ARG A 108 13.42 24.42 -7.96
C ARG A 108 12.02 24.77 -7.42
N GLY A 109 11.65 24.23 -6.25
CA GLY A 109 10.39 24.54 -5.55
C GLY A 109 9.12 23.84 -6.09
N ARG A 110 8.95 23.70 -7.42
CA ARG A 110 7.73 23.11 -8.01
C ARG A 110 7.38 21.72 -7.47
N ARG A 111 8.37 20.83 -7.32
CA ARG A 111 8.11 19.46 -6.79
C ARG A 111 7.83 19.45 -5.30
N ARG A 112 8.46 20.35 -4.54
CA ARG A 112 8.19 20.51 -3.10
C ARG A 112 6.74 20.94 -2.85
N ASN A 113 6.21 21.80 -3.73
CA ASN A 113 4.81 22.17 -3.69
C ASN A 113 3.90 21.01 -4.11
N ALA A 114 4.25 20.24 -5.16
CA ALA A 114 3.48 19.06 -5.57
C ALA A 114 3.36 18.01 -4.43
N VAL A 115 4.45 17.75 -3.70
CA VAL A 115 4.41 16.86 -2.52
C VAL A 115 3.49 17.43 -1.43
N ARG A 116 3.59 18.73 -1.13
CA ARG A 116 2.70 19.39 -0.15
C ARG A 116 1.22 19.32 -0.57
N PHE A 117 0.91 19.57 -1.83
CA PHE A 117 -0.44 19.43 -2.38
C PHE A 117 -0.95 17.99 -2.26
N ALA A 118 -0.11 16.99 -2.54
CA ALA A 118 -0.49 15.59 -2.38
C ALA A 118 -0.81 15.24 -0.92
N TYR A 119 -0.02 15.74 0.05
CA TYR A 119 -0.32 15.57 1.48
C TYR A 119 -1.60 16.30 1.90
N LEU A 120 -1.83 17.52 1.42
CA LEU A 120 -3.06 18.27 1.71
C LEU A 120 -4.30 17.54 1.15
N LEU A 121 -4.21 17.04 -0.08
CA LEU A 121 -5.29 16.28 -0.69
C LEU A 121 -5.55 14.96 0.04
N SER A 122 -4.49 14.28 0.50
CA SER A 122 -4.61 13.09 1.34
C SER A 122 -5.25 13.39 2.69
N LEU A 123 -4.94 14.55 3.29
CA LEU A 123 -5.59 15.00 4.51
C LEU A 123 -7.09 15.30 4.29
N ALA A 124 -7.45 15.88 3.16
CA ALA A 124 -8.86 16.05 2.79
C ALA A 124 -9.57 14.69 2.70
N PHE A 125 -8.95 13.69 2.05
CA PHE A 125 -9.49 12.33 2.02
C PHE A 125 -9.59 11.70 3.42
N LEU A 126 -8.64 11.96 4.32
CA LEU A 126 -8.73 11.50 5.71
C LEU A 126 -9.94 12.12 6.45
N ILE A 127 -10.22 13.40 6.22
CA ILE A 127 -11.44 14.05 6.77
C ILE A 127 -12.70 13.40 6.18
N LEU A 128 -12.73 13.17 4.87
CA LEU A 128 -13.83 12.44 4.20
C LEU A 128 -14.01 11.02 4.75
N LEU A 129 -12.93 10.34 5.15
CA LEU A 129 -12.98 9.04 5.82
C LEU A 129 -13.60 9.16 7.22
N GLY A 130 -13.19 10.16 8.01
CA GLY A 130 -13.76 10.42 9.33
C GLY A 130 -15.25 10.78 9.29
N LEU A 131 -15.71 11.44 8.22
CA LEU A 131 -17.12 11.76 7.97
C LEU A 131 -17.94 10.57 7.45
N GLY A 132 -17.32 9.40 7.21
CA GLY A 132 -18.00 8.22 6.66
C GLY A 132 -18.46 8.38 5.20
N LEU A 133 -17.93 9.37 4.48
CA LEU A 133 -18.29 9.66 3.08
C LEU A 133 -17.37 8.96 2.08
N LEU A 134 -16.12 8.68 2.47
CA LEU A 134 -15.12 8.10 1.58
C LEU A 134 -15.37 6.61 1.31
N VAL A 135 -15.92 5.89 2.28
CA VAL A 135 -16.18 4.46 2.21
C VAL A 135 -17.54 4.17 2.85
N GLY A 136 -18.38 3.38 2.18
CA GLY A 136 -19.73 3.06 2.62
C GLY A 136 -19.77 1.94 3.67
N LYS A 137 -20.97 1.42 3.95
CA LYS A 137 -21.22 0.42 5.00
C LYS A 137 -20.38 -0.86 4.80
N LEU A 138 -20.02 -1.51 5.90
CA LEU A 138 -19.35 -2.81 5.92
C LEU A 138 -20.24 -3.88 5.27
N VAL A 139 -19.76 -4.52 4.22
CA VAL A 139 -20.42 -5.69 3.62
C VAL A 139 -19.75 -6.95 4.19
N VAL A 140 -20.34 -7.48 5.27
CA VAL A 140 -19.83 -8.64 6.02
C VAL A 140 -19.84 -9.93 5.16
N ASN A 141 -20.73 -10.03 4.17
CA ASN A 141 -20.93 -11.21 3.32
C ASN A 141 -20.35 -11.06 1.89
N GLY A 142 -19.29 -10.27 1.70
CA GLY A 142 -18.60 -10.19 0.42
C GLY A 142 -17.64 -11.37 0.23
N ASN A 143 -18.04 -12.42 -0.48
CA ASN A 143 -17.05 -13.39 -0.98
C ASN A 143 -16.10 -12.64 -1.94
N PRO A 144 -14.76 -12.71 -1.80
CA PRO A 144 -13.95 -13.57 -0.91
C PRO A 144 -13.40 -12.92 0.38
N ALA A 145 -13.62 -11.62 0.65
CA ALA A 145 -13.24 -10.96 1.90
C ALA A 145 -14.19 -9.81 2.26
N PRO A 146 -14.45 -9.54 3.56
CA PRO A 146 -15.27 -8.41 4.00
C PRO A 146 -14.69 -7.09 3.46
N HIS A 147 -15.48 -6.37 2.68
CA HIS A 147 -15.07 -5.09 2.11
C HIS A 147 -16.08 -4.01 2.46
N LEU A 148 -15.61 -2.76 2.56
CA LEU A 148 -16.54 -1.63 2.68
C LEU A 148 -17.13 -1.31 1.31
N GLN A 149 -18.38 -0.85 1.30
CA GLN A 149 -19.07 -0.50 0.07
C GLN A 149 -18.36 0.66 -0.64
N ARG A 150 -18.17 0.54 -1.95
CA ARG A 150 -17.60 1.61 -2.78
C ARG A 150 -18.57 2.79 -2.85
N THR A 151 -18.04 3.99 -2.68
CA THR A 151 -18.74 5.25 -2.91
C THR A 151 -18.09 5.98 -4.09
N LEU A 152 -18.77 6.95 -4.71
CA LEU A 152 -18.20 7.82 -5.74
C LEU A 152 -16.85 8.44 -5.29
N TRP A 153 -16.71 8.77 -4.00
CA TRP A 153 -15.46 9.28 -3.42
C TRP A 153 -14.31 8.27 -3.43
N THR A 154 -14.60 6.98 -3.33
CA THR A 154 -13.61 5.90 -3.44
C THR A 154 -13.03 5.82 -4.86
N GLU A 155 -13.85 6.06 -5.89
CA GLU A 155 -13.40 6.09 -7.29
C GLU A 155 -12.53 7.31 -7.57
N VAL A 156 -12.93 8.49 -7.07
CA VAL A 156 -12.11 9.70 -7.15
C VAL A 156 -10.77 9.49 -6.46
N PHE A 157 -10.75 8.86 -5.27
CA PHE A 157 -9.51 8.49 -4.59
C PHE A 157 -8.67 7.51 -5.41
N THR A 158 -9.30 6.54 -6.08
CA THR A 158 -8.58 5.57 -6.93
C THR A 158 -7.90 6.27 -8.11
N LEU A 159 -8.59 7.20 -8.79
CA LEU A 159 -7.98 7.99 -9.86
C LEU A 159 -6.82 8.85 -9.36
N PHE A 160 -6.98 9.48 -8.19
CA PHE A 160 -5.91 10.22 -7.53
C PHE A 160 -4.71 9.31 -7.21
N TYR A 161 -4.96 8.13 -6.63
CA TYR A 161 -3.95 7.14 -6.28
C TYR A 161 -3.15 6.72 -7.53
N ILE A 162 -3.83 6.28 -8.59
CA ILE A 162 -3.19 5.86 -9.84
C ILE A 162 -2.35 7.01 -10.41
N GLY A 163 -2.93 8.20 -10.53
CA GLY A 163 -2.23 9.36 -11.10
C GLY A 163 -0.94 9.68 -10.35
N ILE A 164 -0.99 9.69 -9.01
CA ILE A 164 0.17 9.98 -8.17
C ILE A 164 1.22 8.87 -8.21
N ILE A 165 0.81 7.61 -8.15
CA ILE A 165 1.73 6.46 -8.22
C ILE A 165 2.40 6.40 -9.60
N THR A 166 1.67 6.65 -10.69
CA THR A 166 2.26 6.73 -12.04
C THR A 166 3.26 7.87 -12.15
N LEU A 167 2.94 9.05 -11.60
CA LEU A 167 3.88 10.19 -11.57
C LEU A 167 5.14 9.89 -10.74
N ALA A 168 4.98 9.25 -9.58
CA ALA A 168 6.09 8.81 -8.75
C ALA A 168 6.94 7.77 -9.49
N GLY A 169 6.32 6.76 -10.13
CA GLY A 169 6.96 5.75 -10.97
C GLY A 169 7.79 6.35 -12.10
N TYR A 170 7.21 7.31 -12.84
CA TYR A 170 7.93 8.05 -13.88
C TYR A 170 9.16 8.79 -13.32
N ASN A 171 9.01 9.42 -12.15
CA ASN A 171 10.11 10.09 -11.47
C ASN A 171 11.21 9.11 -10.99
N PHE A 172 10.84 7.93 -10.50
CA PHE A 172 11.78 6.87 -10.13
C PHE A 172 12.60 6.40 -11.34
N ILE A 173 11.94 6.08 -12.46
CA ILE A 173 12.62 5.66 -13.69
C ILE A 173 13.58 6.76 -14.18
N ARG A 174 13.16 8.02 -14.10
CA ARG A 174 13.99 9.16 -14.46
C ARG A 174 15.20 9.34 -13.53
N ALA A 175 15.06 9.07 -12.23
CA ALA A 175 16.17 9.05 -11.29
C ALA A 175 17.14 7.91 -11.63
N TYR A 176 16.61 6.72 -11.96
CA TYR A 176 17.40 5.53 -12.32
C TYR A 176 18.29 5.75 -13.51
N ARG A 177 17.74 6.28 -14.60
CA ARG A 177 18.50 6.60 -15.81
C ARG A 177 19.59 7.66 -15.61
N ARG A 178 19.58 8.40 -14.50
CA ARG A 178 20.55 9.46 -14.21
C ARG A 178 21.71 9.01 -13.32
N MET A 179 21.61 7.85 -12.69
CA MET A 179 22.70 7.36 -11.86
C MET A 179 23.85 6.87 -12.76
N LEU A 180 25.02 7.50 -12.59
CA LEU A 180 26.23 7.25 -13.36
C LEU A 180 27.00 6.00 -12.89
N THR A 181 26.81 5.58 -11.64
CA THR A 181 27.53 4.44 -11.05
C THR A 181 26.66 3.18 -11.00
N ARG A 182 27.24 2.02 -11.36
CA ARG A 182 26.58 0.71 -11.22
C ARG A 182 26.15 0.40 -9.78
N SER A 183 26.94 0.84 -8.79
CA SER A 183 26.62 0.69 -7.37
C SER A 183 25.38 1.51 -6.96
N GLY A 184 25.26 2.75 -7.45
CA GLY A 184 24.08 3.58 -7.22
C GLY A 184 22.82 2.98 -7.84
N GLN A 185 22.91 2.49 -9.07
CA GLN A 185 21.80 1.81 -9.76
C GLN A 185 21.31 0.59 -8.98
N ARG A 186 22.21 -0.27 -8.49
CA ARG A 186 21.83 -1.44 -7.67
C ARG A 186 21.13 -1.04 -6.37
N ARG A 187 21.70 -0.08 -5.63
CA ARG A 187 21.08 0.43 -4.39
C ARG A 187 19.69 1.00 -4.62
N MET A 188 19.51 1.75 -5.70
CA MET A 188 18.21 2.31 -6.02
C MET A 188 17.22 1.26 -6.51
N LEU A 189 17.67 0.21 -7.21
CA LEU A 189 16.81 -0.89 -7.63
C LEU A 189 16.25 -1.65 -6.41
N TYR A 190 17.06 -1.91 -5.39
CA TYR A 190 16.57 -2.50 -4.14
C TYR A 190 15.55 -1.59 -3.43
N LEU A 191 15.83 -0.28 -3.40
CA LEU A 191 14.94 0.71 -2.79
C LEU A 191 13.62 0.85 -3.57
N MET A 192 13.67 0.76 -4.90
CA MET A 192 12.49 0.75 -5.77
C MET A 192 11.70 -0.55 -5.63
N ALA A 193 12.35 -1.71 -5.58
CA ALA A 193 11.69 -2.99 -5.39
C ALA A 193 10.94 -3.02 -4.05
N GLY A 194 11.64 -2.69 -2.95
CA GLY A 194 11.04 -2.65 -1.61
C GLY A 194 9.99 -1.54 -1.42
N ALA A 195 10.06 -0.46 -2.21
CA ALA A 195 9.00 0.55 -2.23
C ALA A 195 7.81 0.10 -3.10
N THR A 196 8.00 -0.59 -4.23
CA THR A 196 6.87 -0.93 -5.12
C THR A 196 6.01 -2.07 -4.56
N ALA A 197 6.65 -2.99 -3.85
CA ALA A 197 6.02 -4.16 -3.26
C ALA A 197 4.81 -3.83 -2.36
N PRO A 198 4.91 -2.92 -1.37
CA PRO A 198 3.76 -2.61 -0.52
C PRO A 198 2.66 -1.80 -1.21
N ALA A 199 2.99 -0.99 -2.23
CA ALA A 199 1.98 -0.37 -3.09
C ALA A 199 1.16 -1.42 -3.82
N LEU A 200 1.81 -2.48 -4.30
CA LEU A 200 1.14 -3.61 -4.94
C LEU A 200 0.37 -4.47 -3.93
N GLY A 201 0.89 -4.70 -2.72
CA GLY A 201 0.20 -5.48 -1.66
C GLY A 201 -1.07 -4.81 -1.13
N SER A 202 -1.10 -3.49 -1.10
CA SER A 202 -2.27 -2.72 -0.62
C SER A 202 -3.41 -2.62 -1.66
N TYR A 203 -3.12 -2.87 -2.94
CA TYR A 203 -4.00 -2.57 -4.08
C TYR A 203 -5.07 -3.64 -4.42
N PRO A 204 -4.86 -4.95 -4.18
CA PRO A 204 -5.89 -5.98 -4.31
C PRO A 204 -7.11 -5.72 -3.43
N TYR A 205 -6.99 -4.95 -2.35
CA TYR A 205 -8.13 -4.69 -1.48
C TYR A 205 -9.10 -3.63 -2.03
N LEU A 206 -8.66 -2.77 -2.97
CA LEU A 206 -9.46 -1.65 -3.49
C LEU A 206 -10.07 -1.88 -4.87
N LEU A 207 -9.43 -2.70 -5.70
CA LEU A 207 -9.82 -2.92 -7.10
C LEU A 207 -10.79 -4.09 -7.29
N PHE A 208 -10.79 -5.06 -6.37
CA PHE A 208 -11.70 -6.18 -6.42
C PHE A 208 -13.07 -5.79 -5.85
N GLY A 209 -13.67 -4.79 -6.49
CA GLY A 209 -15.10 -4.52 -6.37
C GLY A 209 -15.86 -5.78 -6.79
N SER A 210 -16.37 -6.49 -5.79
CA SER A 210 -17.63 -7.25 -5.65
C SER A 210 -18.21 -8.11 -6.80
N GLY A 211 -17.62 -8.16 -8.00
CA GLY A 211 -18.11 -8.98 -9.12
C GLY A 211 -17.04 -9.88 -9.72
N PHE A 212 -15.85 -9.34 -10.00
CA PHE A 212 -14.78 -10.09 -10.68
C PHE A 212 -13.98 -11.00 -9.72
N ALA A 213 -13.76 -10.57 -8.47
CA ALA A 213 -13.16 -11.41 -7.42
C ALA A 213 -14.08 -12.56 -6.98
N ALA A 214 -15.39 -12.32 -6.95
CA ALA A 214 -16.38 -13.33 -6.60
C ALA A 214 -16.49 -14.43 -7.68
N GLN A 215 -16.23 -14.08 -8.95
CA GLN A 215 -16.25 -15.04 -10.07
C GLN A 215 -14.95 -15.85 -10.22
N TYR A 216 -13.78 -15.31 -9.82
CA TYR A 216 -12.50 -16.02 -9.92
C TYR A 216 -11.63 -15.94 -8.64
N PRO A 217 -12.06 -16.55 -7.52
CA PRO A 217 -11.35 -16.50 -6.23
C PRO A 217 -9.90 -17.03 -6.32
N LEU A 218 -9.67 -18.07 -7.12
CA LEU A 218 -8.33 -18.67 -7.30
C LEU A 218 -7.35 -17.73 -8.03
N PHE A 219 -7.84 -16.88 -8.93
CA PHE A 219 -7.01 -15.92 -9.65
C PHE A 219 -6.68 -14.70 -8.76
N PHE A 220 -7.64 -14.29 -7.93
CA PHE A 220 -7.46 -13.26 -6.91
C PHE A 220 -6.36 -13.67 -5.92
N TRP A 221 -6.53 -14.81 -5.24
CA TRP A 221 -5.60 -15.24 -4.21
C TRP A 221 -4.22 -15.62 -4.76
N SER A 222 -4.12 -16.19 -5.97
CA SER A 222 -2.81 -16.44 -6.59
C SER A 222 -2.06 -15.15 -6.93
N THR A 223 -2.77 -14.12 -7.41
CA THR A 223 -2.19 -12.79 -7.64
C THR A 223 -1.74 -12.15 -6.33
N VAL A 224 -2.55 -12.26 -5.26
CA VAL A 224 -2.20 -11.75 -3.92
C VAL A 224 -0.96 -12.45 -3.37
N ILE A 225 -0.87 -13.78 -3.48
CA ILE A 225 0.32 -14.53 -3.08
C ILE A 225 1.55 -14.09 -3.88
N ILE A 226 1.43 -13.95 -5.20
CA ILE A 226 2.56 -13.50 -6.04
C ILE A 226 3.03 -12.12 -5.60
N ILE A 227 2.10 -11.20 -5.32
CA ILE A 227 2.42 -9.87 -4.83
C ILE A 227 3.10 -9.93 -3.45
N ASN A 228 2.56 -10.72 -2.51
CA ASN A 228 3.11 -10.85 -1.17
C ASN A 228 4.47 -11.57 -1.14
N VAL A 229 4.74 -12.48 -2.08
CA VAL A 229 6.06 -13.12 -2.26
C VAL A 229 7.07 -12.16 -2.88
N LEU A 230 6.62 -11.19 -3.68
CA LEU A 230 7.47 -10.15 -4.26
C LEU A 230 7.82 -9.03 -3.27
N VAL A 231 7.08 -8.93 -2.14
CA VAL A 231 7.30 -7.98 -1.04
C VAL A 231 8.35 -8.49 -0.07
#